data_AF-A0A537P5K4-F1
#
_entry.id   AF-A0A537P5K4-F1
#
_cell.length_a   1.000
_cell.length_b   1.000
_cell.length_c   1.000
_cell.angle_alpha   90.00
_cell.angle_beta   90.00
_cell.angle_gamma   90.00
#
_symmetry.space_group_name_H-M   'P 1'
#
loop_
_entity.id
_entity.type
_entity.pdbx_description
1 polymer ?
#
loop_
_entity_poly.entity_id
_entity_poly.type
_entity_poly.pdbx_seq_one_letter_code
_entity_poly.pdbx_strand_id
1 'polypeptide(L)' 'MVFSFSNVIGALIFLVFGVICLALYQRFIRPLLIVRHEKAKVTATQGRDPAQVTRIVYLIGLLVFPLVGFLLGGLLF' A
#
# COMPACT_ATOMS: atom_id res chain seq x y z
N MET A 1 -13.85 8.24 22.04
CA MET A 1 -14.19 8.03 20.62
C MET A 1 -15.31 7.00 20.58
N VAL A 2 -16.48 7.36 20.06
CA VAL A 2 -17.62 6.43 19.96
C VAL A 2 -17.31 5.48 18.80
N PHE A 3 -17.12 4.21 19.11
CA PHE A 3 -16.90 3.16 18.11
C PHE A 3 -18.24 2.95 17.38
N SER A 4 -18.37 3.48 16.16
CA SER A 4 -19.59 3.33 15.35
C SER A 4 -19.41 2.22 14.32
N PHE A 5 -20.51 1.55 13.97
CA PHE A 5 -20.57 0.59 12.88
C PHE A 5 -20.07 1.19 11.56
N SER A 6 -20.35 2.48 11.34
CA SER A 6 -19.87 3.31 10.23
C SER A 6 -18.33 3.32 10.09
N ASN A 7 -17.60 3.46 11.21
CA ASN A 7 -16.13 3.43 11.20
C ASN A 7 -15.59 2.06 10.79
N VAL A 8 -16.23 0.98 11.24
CA VAL A 8 -15.82 -0.40 10.91
C VAL A 8 -16.04 -0.67 9.42
N ILE A 9 -17.17 -0.24 8.86
CA ILE A 9 -17.45 -0.35 7.43
C ILE A 9 -16.43 0.46 6.62
N GLY A 10 -16.16 1.70 7.02
CA GLY A 10 -15.16 2.54 6.35
C GLY A 10 -13.77 1.89 6.32
N ALA A 11 -13.35 1.30 7.44
CA ALA A 11 -12.09 0.56 7.54
C ALA A 11 -12.04 -0.65 6.59
N LEU A 12 -13.12 -1.44 6.52
CA LEU A 12 -13.20 -2.61 5.65
C LEU A 12 -13.17 -2.24 4.17
N ILE A 13 -13.92 -1.20 3.76
CA ILE A 13 -13.92 -0.72 2.37
C ILE A 13 -12.52 -0.27 1.96
N PHE A 14 -11.86 0.55 2.79
CA PHE A 14 -10.51 1.02 2.47
C PHE A 14 -9.45 -0.08 2.55
N LEU A 15 -9.65 -1.10 3.39
CA LEU A 15 -8.81 -2.31 3.37
C LEU A 15 -8.91 -3.04 2.04
N VAL A 16 -10.12 -3.20 1.49
CA VAL A 16 -10.31 -3.78 0.15
C VAL A 16 -9.59 -2.95 -0.91
N PHE A 17 -9.70 -1.62 -0.88
CA PHE A 17 -8.94 -0.74 -1.78
C PHE A 17 -7.42 -0.90 -1.62
N GLY A 18 -6.92 -0.96 -0.38
CA GLY A 18 -5.52 -1.18 -0.08
C GLY A 18 -4.98 -2.49 -0.67
N VAL A 19 -5.77 -3.57 -0.56
CA VAL A 19 -5.44 -4.88 -1.15
C VAL A 19 -5.43 -4.81 -2.69
N ILE A 20 -6.41 -4.14 -3.31
CA ILE A 20 -6.45 -3.96 -4.77
C ILE A 20 -5.20 -3.19 -5.24
N CYS A 21 -4.84 -2.09 -4.57
CA CYS A 21 -3.63 -1.33 -4.89
C CYS A 21 -2.37 -2.18 -4.75
N LEU A 22 -2.29 -3.03 -3.72
CA LEU A 22 -1.19 -3.98 -3.53
C LEU A 22 -1.11 -5.00 -4.67
N ALA A 23 -2.25 -5.56 -5.08
CA ALA A 23 -2.32 -6.51 -6.19
C ALA A 23 -1.86 -5.86 -7.51
N LEU A 24 -2.29 -4.63 -7.78
CA LEU A 24 -1.85 -3.85 -8.94
C LEU A 24 -0.34 -3.55 -8.87
N TYR A 25 0.17 -3.15 -7.71
CA TYR A 25 1.60 -2.93 -7.51
C TYR A 25 2.42 -4.19 -7.78
N GLN A 26 2.00 -5.33 -7.22
CA GLN A 26 2.69 -6.60 -7.43
C GLN A 26 2.70 -7.03 -8.90
N ARG A 27 1.58 -6.83 -9.61
CA ARG A 27 1.43 -7.24 -11.01
C ARG A 27 2.17 -6.34 -11.98
N PHE A 28 2.13 -5.02 -11.78
CA PHE A 28 2.60 -4.05 -12.78
C PHE A 28 3.90 -3.35 -12.38
N ILE A 29 4.05 -2.95 -11.12
CA ILE A 29 5.14 -2.06 -10.68
C ILE A 29 6.35 -2.86 -10.17
N ARG A 30 6.11 -3.92 -9.39
CA ARG A 30 7.15 -4.79 -8.84
C ARG A 30 8.07 -5.41 -9.91
N PRO A 31 7.59 -5.97 -11.03
CA PRO A 31 8.50 -6.51 -12.06
C PRO A 31 9.39 -5.42 -12.67
N LEU A 32 8.87 -4.22 -12.90
CA LEU A 32 9.64 -3.10 -13.43
C LEU A 32 10.73 -2.63 -12.46
N LEU A 33 10.43 -2.60 -11.16
CA LEU A 33 11.39 -2.23 -10.12
C LEU A 33 12.54 -3.25 -10.01
N ILE A 34 12.23 -4.55 -10.11
CA ILE A 34 13.24 -5.62 -10.07
C ILE A 34 14.19 -5.47 -11.27
N VAL A 35 13.66 -5.34 -12.49
CA VAL A 35 14.48 -5.19 -13.70
C VAL A 35 15.36 -3.94 -13.63
N ARG A 36 14.84 -2.82 -13.12
CA ARG A 36 15.62 -1.59 -12.94
C ARG A 36 16.72 -1.76 -11.90
N HIS A 37 16.42 -2.42 -10.79
CA HIS A 37 17.38 -2.66 -9.71
C HIS A 37 18.50 -3.62 -10.15
N GLU A 38 18.18 -4.66 -10.91
CA GLU A 38 19.17 -5.58 -11.49
C GLU A 38 20.08 -4.87 -12.47
N LYS A 39 19.53 -4.02 -13.36
CA LYS A 39 20.35 -3.19 -14.25
C LYS A 39 21.28 -2.25 -13.50
N ALA A 40 20.80 -1.63 -12.41
CA ALA A 40 21.60 -0.71 -11.60
C ALA A 40 22.81 -1.40 -10.94
N LYS A 41 22.64 -2.67 -10.49
CA LYS A 41 23.75 -3.49 -9.97
C LYS A 41 24.83 -3.73 -11.01
N VAL A 42 24.45 -4.03 -12.25
CA VAL A 42 25.40 -4.31 -13.34
C VAL A 42 26.18 -3.06 -13.75
N THR A 43 25.59 -1.87 -13.60
CA THR A 43 26.24 -0.59 -13.93
C THR A 43 26.94 0.07 -12.73
N ALA A 44 27.05 -0.61 -11.59
CA ALA A 44 27.60 -0.08 -10.33
C ALA A 44 26.92 1.23 -9.86
N THR A 45 25.65 1.42 -10.22
CA THR A 45 24.85 2.58 -9.79
C THR A 45 24.03 2.24 -8.54
N GLN A 46 23.97 3.15 -7.56
CA GLN A 46 23.10 2.96 -6.38
C GLN A 46 21.63 3.17 -6.74
N GLY A 47 20.95 2.08 -7.12
CA GLY A 47 19.49 2.03 -7.24
C GLY A 47 18.80 1.85 -5.89
N ARG A 48 17.57 2.38 -5.74
CA ARG A 48 16.73 2.10 -4.56
C ARG A 48 16.46 0.60 -4.43
N ASP A 49 16.44 0.11 -3.19
CA ASP A 49 16.15 -1.30 -2.89
C ASP A 49 14.65 -1.59 -3.11
N PRO A 50 14.28 -2.48 -4.05
CA PRO A 50 12.89 -2.86 -4.29
C PRO A 50 12.22 -3.51 -3.08
N ALA A 51 12.97 -4.11 -2.15
CA ALA A 51 12.43 -4.67 -0.92
C ALA A 51 11.92 -3.56 0.02
N GLN A 52 12.68 -2.46 0.16
CA GLN A 52 12.26 -1.30 0.94
C GLN A 52 11.01 -0.64 0.35
N VAL A 53 10.99 -0.42 -0.97
CA VAL A 53 9.81 0.16 -1.65
C VAL A 53 8.59 -0.72 -1.46
N THR A 54 8.75 -2.05 -1.61
CA THR A 54 7.65 -2.99 -1.42
C THR A 54 7.12 -2.96 0.01
N ARG A 55 8.00 -2.92 1.04
CA ARG A 55 7.55 -2.78 2.44
C ARG A 55 6.73 -1.52 2.68
N ILE A 56 7.14 -0.39 2.11
CA ILE A 56 6.40 0.88 2.24
C ILE A 56 5.00 0.74 1.63
N VAL A 57 4.90 0.16 0.43
CA VAL A 57 3.60 -0.05 -0.23
C VAL A 57 2.70 -0.99 0.60
N TYR A 58 3.27 -2.04 1.21
CA TYR A 58 2.55 -2.91 2.12
C TYR A 58 2.03 -2.18 3.37
N LEU A 59 2.87 -1.37 4.00
CA LEU A 59 2.49 -0.55 5.15
C LEU A 59 1.36 0.42 4.80
N ILE A 60 1.48 1.10 3.66
CA ILE A 60 0.45 2.04 3.21
C ILE A 60 -0.86 1.30 2.92
N GLY A 61 -0.81 0.23 2.14
CA GLY A 61 -2.00 -0.51 1.72
C GLY A 61 -2.72 -1.25 2.86
N LEU A 62 -1.99 -1.89 3.77
CA LEU A 62 -2.59 -2.73 4.82
C LEU A 62 -2.81 -2.03 6.16
N LEU A 63 -2.15 -0.91 6.41
CA LEU A 63 -2.25 -0.21 7.70
C LEU A 63 -2.77 1.21 7.54
N VAL A 64 -2.17 2.01 6.65
CA VAL A 64 -2.57 3.42 6.49
C VAL A 64 -3.96 3.53 5.87
N PHE A 65 -4.25 2.79 4.80
CA PHE A 65 -5.55 2.83 4.13
C PHE A 65 -6.71 2.46 5.07
N PRO A 66 -6.68 1.34 5.79
CA PRO A 66 -7.75 1.00 6.73
C PRO A 66 -7.91 2.00 7.86
N LEU A 67 -6.81 2.57 8.39
CA LEU A 67 -6.86 3.63 9.40
C LEU A 67 -7.54 4.88 8.86
N VAL A 68 -7.21 5.29 7.64
CA VAL A 68 -7.86 6.42 6.97
C VAL A 68 -9.34 6.12 6.75
N GLY A 69 -9.69 4.92 6.29
CA GLY A 69 -11.08 4.49 6.13
C GLY A 69 -11.85 4.46 7.45
N PHE A 70 -11.21 4.05 8.55
CA PHE A 70 -11.80 4.06 9.89
C PHE A 70 -12.10 5.50 10.35
N LEU A 71 -11.16 6.42 10.15
CA LEU A 71 -11.31 7.83 10.54
C LEU A 71 -12.37 8.54 9.69
N LEU A 72 -12.38 8.31 8.37
CA LEU A 72 -13.38 8.86 7.46
C LEU A 72 -14.76 8.24 7.66
N GLY A 73 -14.81 6.96 8.04
CA GLY A 73 -16.06 6.25 8.27
C GLY A 73 -16.92 6.87 9.37
N GLY A 74 -16.31 7.49 10.39
CA GLY A 74 -17.04 8.21 11.43
C GLY A 74 -17.37 9.67 11.10
N LEU A 75 -16.89 10.19 9.96
CA LEU A 75 -17.16 11.55 9.48
C LEU A 75 -18.20 11.58 8.36
N LEU A 76 -18.28 10.51 7.56
CA LEU A 76 -19.09 10.46 6.34
C LEU A 76 -20.37 9.63 6.46
N PHE A 77 -20.46 8.73 7.45
CA PHE A 77 -21.56 7.79 7.68
C PHE A 77 -21.94 7.77 9.16
#